data_AF-S2XB73-F1
#
_entry.id   AF-S2XB73-F1
#
_cell.length_a   1.000
_cell.length_b   1.000
_cell.length_c   1.000
_cell.angle_alpha   90.00
_cell.angle_beta   90.00
_cell.angle_gamma   90.00
#
_symmetry.space_group_name_H-M   'P 1'
#
loop_
_entity.id
_entity.type
_entity.pdbx_description
1 polymer ?
#
loop_
_entity_poly.entity_id
_entity_poly.type
_entity_poly.pdbx_seq_one_letter_code
_entity_poly.pdbx_strand_id
1 'polypeptide(L)'
;MENKNFFSIRKLSIGVGSCLIASSLLVSSPTFAEENNANATNTAEAQQNAFAEILDLPNLNENQRNGFIQSLKDDPSVSKDILAEAKKLNDSQAGSQPAPDHSADQQNAFYEILHLPNLTEEQRNGFIQSLKDDPSVSADILIQARNVNVAQAPTKPAPNVNEDQQNAFYEILNLPNLNEDQRNGFIQSLKDDPSVSKDILAEAKKLNDSQAAPDYTEAQ
;
A
#
# COMPACT_ATOMS: atom_id res chain seq x y z
N MET A 1 -42.82 -23.45 14.51
CA MET A 1 -43.42 -22.10 14.52
C MET A 1 -42.58 -21.25 13.60
N GLU A 2 -43.06 -21.01 12.38
CA GLU A 2 -42.37 -20.21 11.37
C GLU A 2 -42.92 -18.78 11.44
N ASN A 3 -42.11 -17.83 11.88
CA ASN A 3 -42.47 -16.41 11.82
C ASN A 3 -41.98 -15.83 10.49
N LYS A 4 -42.93 -15.61 9.58
CA LYS A 4 -42.72 -14.94 8.29
C LYS A 4 -42.72 -13.43 8.54
N ASN A 5 -41.55 -12.82 8.43
CA ASN A 5 -41.40 -11.36 8.48
C ASN A 5 -42.03 -10.75 7.22
N PHE A 6 -43.05 -9.91 7.41
CA PHE A 6 -43.67 -9.12 6.36
C PHE A 6 -42.74 -7.98 5.94
N PHE A 7 -42.28 -8.00 4.70
CA PHE A 7 -41.63 -6.85 4.07
C PHE A 7 -42.71 -5.80 3.72
N SER A 8 -42.68 -4.64 4.37
CA SER A 8 -43.43 -3.46 3.94
C SER A 8 -42.62 -2.65 2.92
N ILE A 9 -42.92 -2.82 1.64
CA ILE A 9 -42.42 -1.95 0.57
C ILE A 9 -43.31 -0.69 0.57
N ARG A 10 -42.81 0.42 1.14
CA ARG A 10 -43.42 1.73 0.90
C ARG A 10 -43.05 2.17 -0.52
N LYS A 11 -44.06 2.28 -1.38
CA LYS A 11 -43.96 2.92 -2.70
C LYS A 11 -43.54 4.39 -2.50
N LEU A 12 -42.40 4.79 -3.05
CA LEU A 12 -42.05 6.21 -3.18
C LEU A 12 -42.05 6.59 -4.66
N SER A 13 -42.88 7.58 -4.96
CA SER A 13 -43.20 8.08 -6.30
C SER A 13 -42.00 8.61 -7.06
N ILE A 14 -41.93 8.26 -8.35
CA ILE A 14 -41.10 8.92 -9.35
C ILE A 14 -41.69 10.31 -9.60
N GLY A 15 -41.01 11.34 -9.10
CA GLY A 15 -41.28 12.74 -9.42
C GLY A 15 -40.15 13.31 -10.25
N VAL A 16 -40.37 13.47 -11.55
CA VAL A 16 -39.49 14.21 -12.45
C VAL A 16 -39.55 15.70 -12.09
N GLY A 17 -38.52 16.18 -11.40
CA GLY A 17 -38.31 17.59 -11.07
C GLY A 17 -37.16 18.16 -11.89
N SER A 18 -37.48 19.09 -12.78
CA SER A 18 -36.60 19.70 -13.77
C SER A 18 -35.30 20.31 -13.22
N CYS A 19 -34.22 20.12 -13.97
CA CYS A 19 -32.95 20.80 -13.81
C CYS A 19 -33.12 22.32 -14.01
N LEU A 20 -32.88 23.11 -12.97
CA LEU A 20 -32.54 24.53 -13.11
C LEU A 20 -31.08 24.71 -12.70
N ILE A 21 -30.22 24.79 -13.71
CA ILE A 21 -28.85 25.26 -13.57
C ILE A 21 -28.92 26.77 -13.35
N ALA A 22 -28.70 27.21 -12.12
CA ALA A 22 -28.50 28.64 -11.81
C ALA A 22 -27.07 28.82 -11.29
N SER A 23 -26.14 29.00 -12.22
CA SER A 23 -24.86 29.65 -11.97
C SER A 23 -25.13 31.05 -11.41
N SER A 24 -24.74 31.33 -10.17
CA SER A 24 -24.54 32.70 -9.72
C SER A 24 -23.42 32.78 -8.69
N LEU A 25 -22.31 33.28 -9.25
CA LEU A 25 -21.10 33.77 -8.63
C LEU A 25 -21.43 34.96 -7.70
N LEU A 26 -20.84 34.94 -6.49
CA LEU A 26 -20.25 36.07 -5.77
C LEU A 26 -20.93 37.46 -5.86
N VAL A 27 -21.47 37.99 -4.75
CA VAL A 27 -21.21 39.37 -4.26
C VAL A 27 -21.64 39.48 -2.79
N SER A 28 -20.74 40.08 -1.99
CA SER A 28 -20.88 40.43 -0.58
C SER A 28 -21.83 41.62 -0.32
N SER A 29 -22.48 41.59 0.86
CA SER A 29 -23.04 42.70 1.67
C SER A 29 -24.48 43.19 1.37
N PRO A 30 -25.20 43.78 2.36
CA PRO A 30 -26.39 43.16 2.94
C PRO A 30 -27.67 43.98 2.73
N THR A 31 -28.78 43.32 2.44
CA THR A 31 -30.12 43.92 2.53
C THR A 31 -31.00 43.10 3.45
N PHE A 32 -31.35 43.72 4.57
CA PHE A 32 -32.23 43.21 5.61
C PHE A 32 -33.60 42.85 5.03
N ALA A 33 -33.99 41.59 5.18
CA ALA A 33 -35.36 41.17 5.43
C ALA A 33 -35.30 40.25 6.65
N GLU A 34 -35.62 40.83 7.80
CA GLU A 34 -35.61 40.16 9.09
C GLU A 34 -36.89 39.33 9.21
N GLU A 35 -36.79 38.06 8.84
CA GLU A 35 -37.61 37.00 9.43
C GLU A 35 -36.70 36.21 10.37
N ASN A 36 -37.04 36.25 11.65
CA ASN A 36 -36.44 35.47 12.72
C ASN A 36 -36.21 34.02 12.27
N ASN A 37 -34.94 33.61 12.11
CA ASN A 37 -34.62 32.20 12.23
C ASN A 37 -33.22 31.94 12.79
N ALA A 38 -33.11 31.99 14.12
CA ALA A 38 -32.00 31.43 14.88
C ALA A 38 -31.73 29.93 14.60
N ASN A 39 -32.50 29.27 13.73
CA ASN A 39 -32.29 27.90 13.29
C ASN A 39 -31.22 27.75 12.20
N ALA A 40 -30.90 28.77 11.40
CA ALA A 40 -29.93 28.61 10.30
C ALA A 40 -28.48 28.37 10.79
N THR A 41 -28.07 29.10 11.84
CA THR A 41 -26.77 28.91 12.53
C THR A 41 -26.73 27.60 13.32
N ASN A 42 -27.83 27.24 13.99
CA ASN A 42 -27.94 25.94 14.69
C ASN A 42 -27.94 24.74 13.74
N THR A 43 -28.45 24.89 12.51
CA THR A 43 -28.46 23.79 11.54
C THR A 43 -27.07 23.56 10.94
N ALA A 44 -26.32 24.63 10.64
CA ALA A 44 -24.95 24.52 10.12
C ALA A 44 -23.98 23.90 11.15
N GLU A 45 -24.09 24.30 12.43
CA GLU A 45 -23.31 23.69 13.52
C GLU A 45 -23.75 22.24 13.78
N ALA A 46 -25.06 21.95 13.79
CA ALA A 46 -25.55 20.57 13.93
C ALA A 46 -25.12 19.66 12.77
N GLN A 47 -25.02 20.20 11.56
CA GLN A 47 -24.52 19.50 10.38
C GLN A 47 -23.01 19.24 10.47
N GLN A 48 -22.22 20.24 10.88
CA GLN A 48 -20.78 20.06 11.10
C GLN A 48 -20.49 19.08 12.23
N ASN A 49 -21.26 19.15 13.32
CA ASN A 49 -21.16 18.20 14.43
C ASN A 49 -21.56 16.79 13.98
N ALA A 50 -22.65 16.62 13.22
CA ALA A 50 -23.03 15.32 12.67
C ALA A 50 -21.95 14.74 11.73
N PHE A 51 -21.32 15.59 10.90
CA PHE A 51 -20.23 15.18 10.03
C PHE A 51 -19.00 14.70 10.83
N ALA A 52 -18.57 15.47 11.83
CA ALA A 52 -17.44 15.12 12.69
C ALA A 52 -17.73 13.86 13.51
N GLU A 53 -18.92 13.76 14.09
CA GLU A 53 -19.32 12.60 14.89
C GLU A 53 -19.38 11.32 14.04
N ILE A 54 -19.94 11.36 12.83
CA ILE A 54 -19.98 10.18 11.93
C ILE A 54 -18.57 9.76 11.50
N LEU A 55 -17.68 10.72 11.30
CA LEU A 55 -16.27 10.44 11.00
C LEU A 55 -15.55 9.74 12.15
N ASP A 56 -15.94 9.98 13.40
CA ASP A 56 -15.29 9.39 14.57
C ASP A 56 -15.95 8.08 15.06
N LEU A 57 -17.02 7.61 14.40
CA LEU A 57 -17.66 6.34 14.77
C LEU A 57 -16.74 5.15 14.47
N PRO A 58 -16.25 4.42 15.49
CA PRO A 58 -15.17 3.44 15.33
C PRO A 58 -15.60 2.14 14.65
N ASN A 59 -16.88 1.77 14.74
CA ASN A 59 -17.38 0.47 14.26
C ASN A 59 -18.02 0.54 12.86
N LEU A 60 -18.00 1.72 12.21
CA LEU A 60 -18.45 1.88 10.83
C LEU A 60 -17.28 1.67 9.87
N ASN A 61 -17.45 0.80 8.87
CA ASN A 61 -16.49 0.65 7.78
C ASN A 61 -16.49 1.88 6.84
N GLU A 62 -15.47 2.01 5.99
CA GLU A 62 -15.29 3.19 5.13
C GLU A 62 -16.47 3.42 4.18
N ASN A 63 -17.06 2.36 3.63
CA ASN A 63 -18.22 2.47 2.72
C ASN A 63 -19.49 2.94 3.45
N GLN A 64 -19.75 2.45 4.66
CA GLN A 64 -20.86 2.90 5.51
C GLN A 64 -20.68 4.35 5.92
N ARG A 65 -19.47 4.70 6.38
CA ARG A 65 -19.11 6.07 6.75
C ARG A 65 -19.27 7.02 5.56
N ASN A 66 -18.68 6.69 4.42
CA ASN A 66 -18.80 7.49 3.20
C ASN A 66 -20.25 7.61 2.72
N GLY A 67 -21.06 6.55 2.85
CA GLY A 67 -22.49 6.58 2.56
C GLY A 67 -23.25 7.62 3.39
N PHE A 68 -23.08 7.60 4.72
CA PHE A 68 -23.71 8.58 5.61
C PHE A 68 -23.22 10.02 5.35
N ILE A 69 -21.93 10.17 5.08
CA ILE A 69 -21.34 11.47 4.74
C ILE A 69 -21.89 12.01 3.42
N GLN A 70 -22.16 11.15 2.42
CA GLN A 70 -22.83 11.58 1.18
C GLN A 70 -24.30 11.93 1.43
N SER A 71 -25.04 11.15 2.21
CA SER A 71 -26.43 11.50 2.56
C SER A 71 -26.52 12.85 3.30
N LEU A 72 -25.53 13.17 4.15
CA LEU A 72 -25.42 14.49 4.79
C LEU A 72 -25.14 15.63 3.79
N LYS A 73 -24.42 15.34 2.70
CA LYS A 73 -24.15 16.31 1.63
C LYS A 73 -25.35 16.50 0.71
N ASP A 74 -26.07 15.42 0.41
CA ASP A 74 -27.24 15.42 -0.46
C ASP A 74 -28.43 16.12 0.19
N ASP A 75 -28.67 15.87 1.48
CA ASP A 75 -29.68 16.57 2.27
C ASP A 75 -29.16 16.92 3.68
N PRO A 76 -28.61 18.13 3.86
CA PRO A 76 -28.12 18.57 5.17
C PRO A 76 -29.23 18.73 6.24
N SER A 77 -30.50 18.81 5.84
CA SER A 77 -31.63 19.04 6.76
C SER A 77 -31.97 17.81 7.62
N VAL A 78 -31.63 16.61 7.14
CA VAL A 78 -31.88 15.33 7.84
C VAL A 78 -30.68 14.85 8.66
N SER A 79 -29.74 15.76 8.95
CA SER A 79 -28.49 15.45 9.66
C SER A 79 -28.67 14.78 11.02
N LYS A 80 -29.70 15.14 11.78
CA LYS A 80 -30.03 14.51 13.07
C LYS A 80 -30.44 13.04 12.90
N ASP A 81 -31.22 12.74 11.87
CA ASP A 81 -31.72 11.39 11.60
C ASP A 81 -30.58 10.50 11.08
N ILE A 82 -29.76 11.03 10.17
CA ILE A 82 -28.56 10.34 9.66
C ILE A 82 -27.58 10.02 10.79
N LEU A 83 -27.30 10.98 11.68
CA LEU A 83 -26.41 10.77 12.82
C LEU A 83 -26.96 9.70 13.78
N ALA A 84 -28.27 9.72 14.05
CA ALA A 84 -28.91 8.73 14.91
C ALA A 84 -28.85 7.31 14.31
N GLU A 85 -29.04 7.20 12.99
CA GLU A 85 -28.91 5.94 12.26
C GLU A 85 -27.47 5.43 12.24
N ALA A 86 -26.49 6.30 11.99
CA ALA A 86 -25.07 5.97 12.02
C ALA A 86 -24.62 5.49 13.41
N LYS A 87 -25.04 6.16 14.49
CA LYS A 87 -24.78 5.72 15.87
C LYS A 87 -25.42 4.38 16.18
N LYS A 88 -26.69 4.20 15.78
CA LYS A 88 -27.40 2.93 15.99
C LYS A 88 -26.72 1.77 15.26
N LEU A 89 -26.23 2.00 14.04
CA LEU A 89 -25.49 1.01 13.28
C LEU A 89 -24.13 0.71 13.93
N ASN A 90 -23.39 1.75 14.33
CA ASN A 90 -22.14 1.65 15.10
C ASN A 90 -22.30 0.85 16.40
N ASP A 91 -23.38 1.08 17.13
CA ASP A 91 -23.69 0.41 18.40
C ASP A 91 -24.15 -1.04 18.16
N SER A 92 -24.90 -1.29 17.08
CA SER A 92 -25.29 -2.65 16.68
C SER A 92 -24.11 -3.48 16.18
N GLN A 93 -23.07 -2.81 15.67
CA GLN A 93 -21.81 -3.42 15.26
C GLN A 93 -20.80 -3.52 16.41
N ALA A 94 -21.07 -2.90 17.56
CA ALA A 94 -20.23 -3.00 18.75
C ALA A 94 -20.19 -4.45 19.24
N GLY A 95 -19.02 -5.09 19.09
CA GLY A 95 -18.80 -6.50 19.42
C GLY A 95 -19.09 -7.51 18.30
N SER A 96 -19.61 -7.06 17.14
CA SER A 96 -19.78 -7.90 15.95
C SER A 96 -18.72 -7.65 14.87
N GLN A 97 -17.98 -6.55 14.96
CA GLN A 97 -16.76 -6.33 14.18
C GLN A 97 -15.56 -6.71 15.06
N PRO A 98 -14.59 -7.49 14.55
CA PRO A 98 -13.26 -7.46 15.16
C PRO A 98 -12.84 -5.98 15.24
N ALA A 99 -12.21 -5.56 16.34
CA ALA A 99 -11.62 -4.23 16.41
C ALA A 99 -10.85 -3.97 15.10
N PRO A 100 -10.85 -2.74 14.54
CA PRO A 100 -9.95 -2.44 13.43
C PRO A 100 -8.55 -2.81 13.92
N ASP A 101 -8.05 -3.94 13.43
CA ASP A 101 -6.95 -4.59 14.14
C ASP A 101 -5.75 -3.66 14.06
N HIS A 102 -5.43 -3.00 12.95
CA HIS A 102 -4.19 -2.20 12.86
C HIS A 102 -2.98 -2.93 13.48
N SER A 103 -3.00 -4.27 13.49
CA SER A 103 -1.90 -5.07 14.00
C SER A 103 -0.65 -4.56 13.32
N ALA A 104 0.49 -4.64 13.99
CA ALA A 104 1.77 -4.27 13.39
C ALA A 104 1.90 -4.88 11.98
N ASP A 105 1.32 -6.06 11.76
CA ASP A 105 1.23 -6.78 10.50
C ASP A 105 0.39 -6.06 9.42
N GLN A 106 -0.75 -5.46 9.77
CA GLN A 106 -1.56 -4.66 8.84
C GLN A 106 -0.87 -3.33 8.48
N GLN A 107 -0.26 -2.66 9.46
CA GLN A 107 0.50 -1.43 9.20
C GLN A 107 1.77 -1.73 8.38
N ASN A 108 2.44 -2.85 8.67
CA ASN A 108 3.56 -3.36 7.89
C ASN A 108 3.13 -3.66 6.46
N ALA A 109 1.97 -4.29 6.24
CA ALA A 109 1.47 -4.56 4.90
C ALA A 109 1.25 -3.27 4.08
N PHE A 110 0.69 -2.25 4.72
CA PHE A 110 0.52 -0.92 4.13
C PHE A 110 1.86 -0.28 3.75
N TYR A 111 2.82 -0.29 4.68
CA TYR A 111 4.15 0.27 4.47
C TYR A 111 4.90 -0.50 3.37
N GLU A 112 4.91 -1.82 3.42
CA GLU A 112 5.57 -2.67 2.42
C GLU A 112 5.03 -2.40 1.02
N ILE A 113 3.70 -2.41 0.82
CA ILE A 113 3.08 -2.20 -0.50
C ILE A 113 3.39 -0.80 -1.04
N LEU A 114 3.39 0.21 -0.17
CA LEU A 114 3.71 1.59 -0.56
C LEU A 114 5.14 1.70 -1.13
N HIS A 115 6.07 0.90 -0.60
CA HIS A 115 7.49 0.91 -0.97
C HIS A 115 7.88 -0.15 -2.01
N LEU A 116 6.91 -0.86 -2.61
CA LEU A 116 7.20 -1.80 -3.70
C LEU A 116 7.59 -1.01 -4.97
N PRO A 117 8.85 -1.12 -5.43
CA PRO A 117 9.41 -0.22 -6.45
C PRO A 117 8.87 -0.47 -7.87
N ASN A 118 8.32 -1.65 -8.12
CA ASN A 118 7.93 -2.10 -9.46
C ASN A 118 6.42 -2.12 -9.67
N LEU A 119 5.63 -1.65 -8.70
CA LEU A 119 4.20 -1.45 -8.87
C LEU A 119 3.93 -0.08 -9.48
N THR A 120 3.01 -0.03 -10.46
CA THR A 120 2.47 1.24 -10.93
C THR A 120 1.66 1.92 -9.82
N GLU A 121 1.49 3.24 -9.90
CA GLU A 121 0.69 3.99 -8.93
C GLU A 121 -0.76 3.46 -8.86
N GLU A 122 -1.33 3.07 -10.00
CA GLU A 122 -2.69 2.50 -10.07
C GLU A 122 -2.79 1.16 -9.34
N GLN A 123 -1.80 0.27 -9.50
CA GLN A 123 -1.77 -1.02 -8.82
C GLN A 123 -1.53 -0.88 -7.32
N ARG A 124 -0.60 0.00 -6.96
CA ARG A 124 -0.31 0.34 -5.56
C ARG A 124 -1.54 0.89 -4.88
N ASN A 125 -2.20 1.88 -5.49
CA ASN A 125 -3.44 2.46 -4.96
C ASN A 125 -4.56 1.42 -4.87
N GLY A 126 -4.68 0.52 -5.86
CA GLY A 126 -5.64 -0.59 -5.82
C GLY A 126 -5.45 -1.51 -4.61
N PHE A 127 -4.22 -1.99 -4.37
CA PHE A 127 -3.92 -2.85 -3.21
C PHE A 127 -4.13 -2.13 -1.87
N ILE A 128 -3.73 -0.86 -1.81
CA ILE A 128 -3.93 -0.03 -0.63
C ILE A 128 -5.42 0.19 -0.34
N GLN A 129 -6.27 0.38 -1.36
CA GLN A 129 -7.72 0.47 -1.17
C GLN A 129 -8.31 -0.86 -0.69
N SER A 130 -7.89 -1.99 -1.27
CA SER A 130 -8.35 -3.30 -0.81
C SER A 130 -7.97 -3.58 0.65
N LEU A 131 -6.81 -3.09 1.12
CA LEU A 131 -6.43 -3.14 2.54
C LEU A 131 -7.29 -2.25 3.44
N LYS A 132 -7.81 -1.14 2.92
CA LYS A 132 -8.73 -0.25 3.64
C LYS A 132 -10.14 -0.83 3.71
N ASP A 133 -10.58 -1.42 2.60
CA ASP A 133 -11.90 -2.05 2.49
C ASP A 133 -12.01 -3.27 3.40
N ASP A 134 -10.97 -4.11 3.45
CA ASP A 134 -10.91 -5.26 4.33
C ASP A 134 -9.48 -5.48 4.88
N PRO A 135 -9.19 -4.98 6.10
CA PRO A 135 -7.88 -5.17 6.74
C PRO A 135 -7.56 -6.64 7.07
N SER A 136 -8.57 -7.51 7.16
CA SER A 136 -8.38 -8.92 7.57
C SER A 136 -7.66 -9.75 6.50
N VAL A 137 -7.73 -9.34 5.23
CA VAL A 137 -7.06 -9.99 4.09
C VAL A 137 -5.66 -9.41 3.82
N SER A 138 -5.10 -8.66 4.77
CA SER A 138 -3.83 -7.96 4.59
C SER A 138 -2.66 -8.85 4.22
N ALA A 139 -2.57 -10.04 4.81
CA ALA A 139 -1.57 -11.04 4.45
C ALA A 139 -1.67 -11.46 2.97
N ASP A 140 -2.89 -11.73 2.50
CA ASP A 140 -3.13 -12.17 1.12
C ASP A 140 -2.87 -11.05 0.10
N ILE A 141 -3.28 -9.82 0.43
CA ILE A 141 -3.03 -8.64 -0.41
C ILE A 141 -1.53 -8.35 -0.50
N LEU A 142 -0.80 -8.42 0.62
CA LEU A 142 0.66 -8.26 0.64
C LEU A 142 1.35 -9.29 -0.27
N ILE A 143 0.94 -10.56 -0.18
CA ILE A 143 1.48 -11.64 -1.02
C ILE A 143 1.21 -11.35 -2.50
N GLN A 144 -0.02 -10.95 -2.85
CA GLN A 144 -0.36 -10.59 -4.23
C GLN A 144 0.45 -9.40 -4.73
N ALA A 145 0.52 -8.31 -3.95
CA ALA A 145 1.29 -7.13 -4.31
C ALA A 145 2.78 -7.45 -4.48
N ARG A 146 3.36 -8.26 -3.60
CA ARG A 146 4.74 -8.75 -3.73
C ARG A 146 4.93 -9.58 -4.99
N ASN A 147 4.03 -10.52 -5.28
CA ASN A 147 4.10 -11.35 -6.48
C ASN A 147 4.02 -10.51 -7.75
N VAL A 148 3.12 -9.53 -7.78
CA VAL A 148 2.98 -8.58 -8.88
C VAL A 148 4.23 -7.69 -9.01
N ASN A 149 4.79 -7.21 -7.90
CA ASN A 149 6.05 -6.46 -7.88
C ASN A 149 7.26 -7.30 -8.33
N VAL A 150 7.27 -8.61 -8.05
CA VAL A 150 8.30 -9.54 -8.52
C VAL A 150 8.11 -9.84 -10.00
N ALA A 151 6.87 -10.04 -10.46
CA ALA A 151 6.54 -10.32 -11.86
C ALA A 151 6.76 -9.10 -12.77
N GLN A 152 6.54 -7.90 -12.24
CA GLN A 152 6.79 -6.61 -12.90
C GLN A 152 8.12 -6.01 -12.51
N ALA A 153 8.89 -6.68 -11.65
CA ALA A 153 10.28 -6.32 -11.52
C ALA A 153 10.80 -6.24 -12.94
N PRO A 154 11.49 -5.14 -13.31
CA PRO A 154 12.23 -5.18 -14.55
C PRO A 154 12.97 -6.50 -14.48
N THR A 155 12.94 -7.27 -15.56
CA THR A 155 14.11 -8.09 -15.82
C THR A 155 15.22 -7.05 -15.82
N LYS A 156 15.82 -6.80 -14.64
CA LYS A 156 17.23 -6.50 -14.57
C LYS A 156 17.73 -7.49 -15.60
N PRO A 157 18.40 -7.05 -16.68
CA PRO A 157 19.27 -7.99 -17.34
C PRO A 157 19.95 -8.65 -16.15
N ALA A 158 19.83 -9.99 -16.02
CA ALA A 158 20.67 -10.69 -15.07
C ALA A 158 21.99 -9.95 -15.18
N PRO A 159 22.58 -9.44 -14.07
CA PRO A 159 23.94 -8.94 -14.22
C PRO A 159 24.57 -10.01 -15.07
N ASN A 160 25.12 -9.66 -16.22
CA ASN A 160 25.80 -10.66 -17.00
C ASN A 160 27.06 -10.94 -16.17
N VAL A 161 26.88 -11.51 -14.98
CA VAL A 161 27.67 -12.54 -14.34
C VAL A 161 27.65 -13.66 -15.35
N ASN A 162 28.35 -13.37 -16.44
CA ASN A 162 28.93 -14.30 -17.37
C ASN A 162 29.39 -15.44 -16.47
N GLU A 163 28.99 -16.67 -16.74
CA GLU A 163 29.39 -17.83 -15.95
C GLU A 163 30.91 -17.81 -15.69
N ASP A 164 31.66 -17.28 -16.66
CA ASP A 164 33.07 -16.89 -16.62
C ASP A 164 33.48 -15.99 -15.41
N GLN A 165 32.68 -14.99 -15.03
CA GLN A 165 32.92 -14.11 -13.88
C GLN A 165 32.71 -14.83 -12.55
N GLN A 166 31.65 -15.65 -12.44
CA GLN A 166 31.42 -16.44 -11.22
C GLN A 166 32.51 -17.50 -11.08
N ASN A 167 32.86 -18.19 -12.17
CA ASN A 167 33.96 -19.14 -12.21
C ASN A 167 35.28 -18.48 -11.83
N ALA A 168 35.60 -17.31 -12.38
CA ALA A 168 36.80 -16.56 -12.01
C ALA A 168 36.83 -16.23 -10.51
N PHE A 169 35.71 -15.77 -9.94
CA PHE A 169 35.62 -15.49 -8.50
C PHE A 169 35.88 -16.74 -7.65
N TYR A 170 35.20 -17.85 -7.97
CA TYR A 170 35.35 -19.11 -7.23
C TYR A 170 36.74 -19.71 -7.38
N GLU A 171 37.34 -19.65 -8.57
CA GLU A 171 38.68 -20.15 -8.81
C GLU A 171 39.72 -19.34 -8.04
N ILE A 172 39.68 -18.00 -8.12
CA ILE A 172 40.61 -17.10 -7.39
C ILE A 172 40.51 -17.33 -5.88
N LEU A 173 39.29 -17.52 -5.36
CA LEU A 173 39.05 -17.78 -3.94
C LEU A 173 39.73 -19.07 -3.46
N ASN A 174 39.79 -20.08 -4.33
CA ASN A 174 40.28 -21.43 -4.03
C ASN A 174 41.74 -21.66 -4.42
N LEU A 175 42.48 -20.64 -4.90
CA LEU A 175 43.90 -20.76 -5.20
C LEU A 175 44.71 -20.91 -3.90
N PRO A 176 45.38 -22.06 -3.68
CA PRO A 176 45.97 -22.40 -2.40
C PRO A 176 47.25 -21.63 -2.07
N ASN A 177 47.98 -21.17 -3.09
CA ASN A 177 49.30 -20.55 -2.89
C ASN A 177 49.22 -19.02 -2.78
N LEU A 178 48.07 -18.41 -3.08
CA LEU A 178 47.87 -16.97 -2.91
C LEU A 178 47.60 -16.62 -1.44
N ASN A 179 48.29 -15.59 -0.94
CA ASN A 179 47.97 -15.02 0.37
C ASN A 179 46.65 -14.23 0.35
N GLU A 180 46.10 -13.94 1.53
CA GLU A 180 44.79 -13.28 1.66
C GLU A 180 44.76 -11.89 1.02
N ASP A 181 45.84 -11.11 1.11
CA ASP A 181 45.92 -9.77 0.52
C ASP A 181 45.91 -9.81 -1.01
N GLN A 182 46.67 -10.75 -1.60
CA GLN A 182 46.69 -10.98 -3.05
C GLN A 182 45.33 -11.46 -3.56
N ARG A 183 44.72 -12.41 -2.84
CA ARG A 183 43.38 -12.92 -3.14
C ARG A 183 42.35 -11.80 -3.08
N ASN A 184 42.34 -11.03 -2.00
CA ASN A 184 41.43 -9.90 -1.83
C ASN A 184 41.66 -8.83 -2.91
N GLY A 185 42.89 -8.57 -3.30
CA GLY A 185 43.24 -7.67 -4.41
C GLY A 185 42.61 -8.10 -5.73
N PHE A 186 42.79 -9.36 -6.14
CA PHE A 186 42.18 -9.88 -7.38
C PHE A 186 40.64 -9.88 -7.34
N ILE A 187 40.06 -10.20 -6.19
CA ILE A 187 38.60 -10.18 -6.01
C ILE A 187 38.04 -8.75 -6.08
N GLN A 188 38.77 -7.74 -5.58
CA GLN A 188 38.36 -6.34 -5.74
C GLN A 188 38.48 -5.89 -7.19
N SER A 189 39.57 -6.20 -7.89
CA SER A 189 39.70 -5.90 -9.33
C SER A 189 38.55 -6.52 -10.15
N LEU A 190 38.13 -7.73 -9.79
CA LEU A 190 37.00 -8.42 -10.43
C LEU A 190 35.64 -7.76 -10.13
N LYS A 191 35.51 -7.12 -8.96
CA LYS A 191 34.32 -6.33 -8.59
C LYS A 191 34.30 -4.96 -9.28
N ASP A 192 35.46 -4.33 -9.40
CA ASP A 192 35.62 -3.01 -10.02
C ASP A 192 35.39 -3.06 -11.53
N ASP A 193 35.92 -4.10 -12.20
CA ASP A 193 35.66 -4.36 -13.62
C ASP A 193 35.43 -5.86 -13.90
N PRO A 194 34.16 -6.31 -13.92
CA PRO A 194 33.83 -7.70 -14.22
C PRO A 194 34.15 -8.13 -15.66
N SER A 195 34.35 -7.18 -16.59
CA SER A 195 34.58 -7.50 -18.01
C SER A 195 35.95 -8.14 -18.25
N VAL A 196 36.93 -7.89 -17.37
CA VAL A 196 38.30 -8.42 -17.43
C VAL A 196 38.52 -9.72 -16.64
N SER A 197 37.44 -10.42 -16.27
CA SER A 197 37.47 -11.65 -15.46
C SER A 197 38.44 -12.73 -15.95
N LYS A 198 38.57 -12.92 -17.27
CA LYS A 198 39.50 -13.90 -17.87
C LYS A 198 40.96 -13.54 -17.64
N ASP A 199 41.28 -12.25 -17.77
CA ASP A 199 42.64 -11.76 -17.59
C ASP A 199 43.05 -11.80 -16.12
N ILE A 200 42.15 -11.39 -15.21
CA ILE A 200 42.36 -11.46 -13.75
C ILE A 200 42.56 -12.91 -13.30
N LEU A 201 41.74 -13.85 -13.77
CA LEU A 201 41.89 -15.27 -13.44
C LEU A 201 43.22 -15.84 -13.94
N ALA A 202 43.63 -15.50 -15.16
CA ALA A 202 44.90 -15.95 -15.73
C ALA A 202 46.10 -15.42 -14.93
N GLU A 203 46.05 -14.16 -14.51
CA GLU A 203 47.09 -13.55 -13.66
C GLU A 203 47.15 -14.20 -12.28
N ALA A 204 45.99 -14.42 -11.65
CA ALA A 204 45.90 -15.09 -10.35
C ALA A 204 46.46 -16.51 -10.39
N LYS A 205 46.12 -17.31 -11.42
CA LYS A 205 46.69 -18.64 -11.64
C LYS A 205 48.19 -18.60 -11.85
N LYS A 206 48.68 -17.71 -12.71
CA LYS A 206 50.11 -17.55 -12.96
C LYS A 206 50.88 -17.22 -11.67
N LEU A 207 50.31 -16.34 -10.84
CA LEU A 207 50.92 -15.99 -9.55
C LEU A 207 50.87 -17.17 -8.57
N ASN A 208 49.74 -17.88 -8.50
CA ASN A 208 49.59 -19.11 -7.71
C ASN A 208 50.60 -20.19 -8.11
N ASP A 209 50.83 -20.38 -9.41
CA ASP A 209 51.75 -21.38 -9.93
C ASP A 209 53.22 -20.95 -9.70
N SER A 210 53.51 -19.64 -9.77
CA SER A 210 54.83 -19.10 -9.44
C SER A 210 55.15 -19.21 -7.94
N GLN A 211 54.11 -19.24 -7.10
CA GLN A 211 54.21 -19.39 -5.64
C GLN A 211 54.02 -20.84 -5.19
N ALA A 212 53.68 -21.75 -6.11
CA ALA A 212 53.65 -23.17 -5.82
C ALA A 212 55.06 -23.60 -5.40
N ALA A 213 55.15 -24.31 -4.27
CA ALA A 213 56.42 -24.86 -3.83
C ALA A 213 57.00 -25.76 -4.93
N PRO A 214 58.33 -25.74 -5.17
CA PRO A 214 58.95 -26.72 -6.05
C PRO A 214 58.62 -28.12 -5.53
N ASP A 215 58.05 -28.92 -6.41
CA ASP A 215 57.73 -30.32 -6.16
C ASP A 215 59.03 -31.09 -5.91
N TYR A 216 59.35 -31.37 -4.64
CA TYR A 216 60.45 -32.25 -4.25
C TYR A 216 59.99 -33.70 -4.06
N THR A 217 58.90 -34.15 -4.71
CA THR A 217 58.43 -35.54 -4.65
C THR A 217 58.93 -36.45 -5.78
N GLU A 218 60.16 -36.23 -6.26
CA GLU A 218 60.94 -37.26 -6.99
C GLU A 218 62.29 -37.52 -6.29
N ALA A 219 62.28 -38.18 -5.13
CA ALA A 219 63.38 -39.03 -4.66
C ALA A 219 63.03 -39.64 -3.30
N GLN A 220 62.42 -40.83 -3.28
CA GLN A 220 62.72 -41.92 -2.33
C GLN A 220 61.95 -43.20 -2.67
#